data_AF-A0A0Q8CW34-F1
#
_entry.id   AF-A0A0Q8CW34-F1
#
_cell.length_a   1.000
_cell.length_b   1.000
_cell.length_c   1.000
_cell.angle_alpha   90.00
_cell.angle_beta   90.00
_cell.angle_gamma   90.00
#
_symmetry.space_group_name_H-M   'P 1'
#
loop_
_entity.id
_entity.type
_entity.pdbx_description
1 polymer ?
#
loop_
_entity_poly.entity_id
_entity_poly.type
_entity_poly.pdbx_seq_one_letter_code
_entity_poly.pdbx_strand_id
1 'polypeptide(L)' 'MFKKALGAVALALAFSGVVSAEEVKIGFLVKQAEEPWFQTEWAFAEKAGKEHGFTVIKIEHIAVALLFKMFHRD' A
#
# COMPACT_ATOMS: atom_id res chain seq x y z
N MET A 1 13.85 -49.05 2.58
CA MET A 1 14.23 -47.79 3.28
C MET A 1 13.88 -46.53 2.46
N PHE A 2 13.95 -46.56 1.12
CA PHE A 2 13.57 -45.44 0.24
C PHE A 2 12.13 -44.90 0.38
N LYS A 3 11.14 -45.75 0.64
CA LYS A 3 9.73 -45.33 0.82
C LYS A 3 9.50 -44.45 2.06
N LYS A 4 10.32 -44.64 3.12
CA LYS A 4 10.25 -43.82 4.35
C LYS A 4 10.92 -42.46 4.15
N ALA A 5 12.01 -42.41 3.39
CA ALA A 5 12.66 -41.17 3.01
C ALA A 5 11.73 -40.30 2.14
N LEU A 6 11.00 -40.90 1.20
CA LEU A 6 10.06 -40.19 0.35
C LEU A 6 8.90 -39.56 1.14
N GLY A 7 8.38 -40.26 2.16
CA GLY A 7 7.35 -39.73 3.06
C GLY A 7 7.83 -38.58 3.94
N ALA A 8 9.10 -38.64 4.40
CA ALA A 8 9.68 -37.57 5.22
C ALA A 8 9.93 -36.28 4.42
N VAL A 9 10.35 -36.40 3.14
CA VAL A 9 10.53 -35.25 2.24
C VAL A 9 9.19 -34.60 1.90
N ALA A 10 8.13 -35.39 1.66
CA ALA A 10 6.79 -34.88 1.39
C ALA A 10 6.20 -34.12 2.60
N LEU A 11 6.45 -34.59 3.82
CA LEU A 11 6.01 -33.91 5.04
C LEU A 11 6.79 -32.61 5.30
N ALA A 12 8.09 -32.58 4.98
CA ALA A 12 8.90 -31.37 5.12
C ALA A 12 8.47 -30.25 4.16
N LEU A 13 8.10 -30.59 2.92
CA LEU A 13 7.58 -29.63 1.94
C LEU A 13 6.18 -29.10 2.31
N ALA A 14 5.37 -29.91 3.00
CA ALA A 14 4.04 -29.48 3.47
C ALA A 14 4.10 -28.49 4.65
N PHE A 15 5.22 -28.46 5.38
CA PHE A 15 5.46 -27.53 6.49
C PHE A 15 6.14 -26.22 6.09
N SER A 16 6.56 -26.08 4.82
CA SER A 16 7.00 -24.82 4.24
C SER A 16 5.80 -23.92 3.99
N GLY A 17 5.17 -23.45 5.06
CA GLY A 17 4.14 -22.42 5.00
C GLY A 17 4.72 -21.20 4.31
N VAL A 18 4.17 -20.84 3.15
CA VAL A 18 4.44 -19.58 2.48
C VAL A 18 3.89 -18.48 3.39
N VAL A 19 4.74 -17.91 4.23
CA VAL A 19 4.46 -16.63 4.90
C VAL A 19 4.54 -15.59 3.81
N SER A 20 3.39 -15.29 3.19
CA SER A 20 3.27 -14.13 2.31
C SER A 20 3.39 -12.90 3.19
N ALA A 21 4.46 -12.12 2.98
CA ALA A 21 4.60 -10.82 3.62
C ALA A 21 3.43 -9.94 3.19
N GLU A 22 2.70 -9.39 4.16
CA GLU A 22 1.59 -8.49 3.89
C GLU A 22 2.09 -7.27 3.09
N GLU A 23 1.36 -6.89 2.06
CA GLU A 23 1.74 -5.79 1.16
C GLU A 23 1.85 -4.49 1.96
N VAL A 24 3.03 -3.85 1.92
CA VAL A 24 3.28 -2.58 2.63
C VAL A 24 2.49 -1.47 1.94
N LYS A 25 1.71 -0.70 2.70
CA LYS A 25 0.88 0.40 2.19
C LYS A 25 1.25 1.74 2.83
N ILE A 26 1.50 2.76 2.01
CA ILE A 26 1.91 4.10 2.45
C ILE A 26 0.84 5.12 2.03
N GLY A 27 0.24 5.81 3.00
CA GLY A 27 -0.82 6.79 2.77
C GLY A 27 -0.34 8.24 2.76
N PHE A 28 -0.72 9.01 1.73
CA PHE A 28 -0.47 10.46 1.64
C PHE A 28 -1.75 11.23 1.95
N LEU A 29 -1.78 11.93 3.09
CA LEU A 29 -2.88 12.81 3.49
C LEU A 29 -2.65 14.23 2.97
N VAL A 30 -3.50 14.69 2.05
CA VAL A 30 -3.35 15.98 1.39
C VAL A 30 -4.63 16.81 1.54
N LYS A 31 -4.49 18.11 1.88
CA LYS A 31 -5.63 19.03 2.07
C LYS A 31 -6.15 19.73 0.81
N GLN A 32 -5.37 19.77 -0.26
CA GLN A 32 -5.74 20.37 -1.54
C GLN A 32 -5.16 19.51 -2.67
N ALA A 33 -5.65 18.27 -2.80
CA ALA A 33 -5.14 17.31 -3.77
C ALA A 33 -5.22 17.82 -5.23
N GLU A 34 -6.08 18.80 -5.49
CA GLU A 34 -6.27 19.45 -6.79
C GLU A 34 -5.05 20.27 -7.25
N GLU A 35 -4.16 20.68 -6.34
CA GLU A 35 -2.97 21.44 -6.73
C GLU A 35 -2.06 20.60 -7.65
N PRO A 36 -1.58 21.13 -8.78
CA PRO A 36 -0.84 20.37 -9.79
C PRO A 36 0.41 19.63 -9.27
N TRP A 37 1.04 20.18 -8.23
CA TRP A 37 2.25 19.61 -7.66
C TRP A 37 1.98 18.31 -6.86
N PHE A 38 0.80 18.15 -6.23
CA PHE A 38 0.46 16.90 -5.54
C PHE A 38 0.19 15.74 -6.50
N GLN A 39 -0.36 16.04 -7.68
CA GLN A 39 -0.53 15.04 -8.74
C GLN A 39 0.82 14.49 -9.19
N THR A 40 1.81 15.39 -9.30
CA THR A 40 3.18 15.05 -9.67
C THR A 40 3.86 14.23 -8.56
N GLU A 41 3.72 14.65 -7.30
CA GLU A 41 4.26 13.93 -6.13
C GLU A 41 3.70 12.50 -6.03
N TRP A 42 2.39 12.33 -6.25
CA TRP A 42 1.77 11.01 -6.28
C TRP A 42 2.27 10.12 -7.41
N ALA A 43 2.51 10.67 -8.61
CA ALA A 43 3.09 9.91 -9.71
C ALA A 43 4.50 9.39 -9.36
N PHE A 44 5.31 10.21 -8.67
CA PHE A 44 6.62 9.78 -8.18
C PHE A 44 6.53 8.73 -7.07
N ALA A 45 5.61 8.90 -6.13
CA ALA A 45 5.37 7.92 -5.07
C ALA A 45 4.92 6.57 -5.66
N GLU A 46 4.04 6.56 -6.66
CA GLU A 46 3.62 5.33 -7.35
C GLU A 46 4.76 4.66 -8.08
N LYS A 47 5.66 5.43 -8.71
CA LYS A 47 6.87 4.90 -9.33
C LYS A 47 7.76 4.22 -8.30
N ALA A 48 8.00 4.88 -7.16
CA ALA A 48 8.78 4.32 -6.06
C ALA A 48 8.12 3.07 -5.45
N GLY A 49 6.78 3.05 -5.34
CA GLY A 49 6.04 1.89 -4.87
C GLY A 49 6.22 0.66 -5.75
N LYS A 50 6.23 0.85 -7.08
CA LYS A 50 6.55 -0.21 -8.03
C LYS A 50 8.00 -0.69 -7.93
N GLU A 51 8.94 0.22 -7.69
CA GLU A 51 10.37 -0.10 -7.56
C GLU A 51 10.70 -0.83 -6.25
N HIS A 52 10.02 -0.49 -5.16
CA HIS A 52 10.33 -0.97 -3.81
C HIS A 52 9.30 -1.93 -3.21
N GLY A 53 8.23 -2.28 -3.93
CA GLY A 53 7.26 -3.28 -3.52
C GLY A 53 6.27 -2.80 -2.45
N PHE A 54 5.81 -1.55 -2.54
CA PHE A 54 4.76 -1.01 -1.67
C PHE A 54 3.63 -0.36 -2.47
N THR A 55 2.43 -0.33 -1.91
CA THR A 55 1.28 0.39 -2.47
C THR A 55 1.22 1.81 -1.94
N VAL A 56 0.91 2.76 -2.81
CA VAL A 56 0.57 4.14 -2.42
C VAL A 56 -0.94 4.27 -2.25
N ILE A 57 -1.38 4.80 -1.10
CA ILE A 57 -2.76 5.17 -0.84
C ILE A 57 -2.88 6.68 -0.90
N LYS A 58 -3.75 7.20 -1.77
CA LYS A 58 -4.05 8.62 -1.89
C LYS A 58 -5.22 8.97 -0.98
N ILE A 59 -5.01 9.85 -0.02
CA ILE A 59 -6.04 10.27 0.94
C ILE A 59 -6.26 11.78 0.80
N GLU A 60 -7.39 12.15 0.21
CA GLU A 60 -7.81 13.54 0.08
C GLU A 60 -8.63 13.96 1.30
N HIS A 61 -8.22 15.03 1.96
CA HIS A 61 -8.94 15.57 3.10
C HIS A 61 -9.98 16.60 2.65
N ILE A 62 -11.11 16.11 2.15
CA ILE A 62 -12.24 16.95 1.68
C ILE A 62 -12.97 17.66 2.84
N ALA A 63 -12.98 17.08 4.05
CA ALA A 63 -13.80 17.56 5.16
C ALA A 63 -13.42 18.96 5.67
N VAL A 64 -12.13 19.34 5.67
CA VAL A 64 -11.74 20.68 6.14
C VAL A 64 -11.94 21.75 5.08
N ALA A 65 -11.83 21.43 3.79
CA ALA A 65 -12.12 22.39 2.73
C ALA A 65 -13.62 22.77 2.71
N LEU A 66 -14.50 21.79 2.90
CA LEU A 66 -15.95 22.02 3.03
C LEU A 66 -16.30 22.82 4.29
N LEU A 67 -15.71 22.48 5.43
CA LEU A 67 -15.93 23.23 6.68
C LEU A 67 -15.44 24.68 6.55
N PHE A 68 -14.28 24.91 5.94
CA PHE A 68 -13.73 26.25 5.71
C PHE A 68 -14.58 27.06 4.73
N LYS A 69 -15.02 26.47 3.60
CA LYS A 69 -15.99 27.09 2.67
C LYS A 69 -17.37 27.33 3.29
N MET A 70 -17.75 26.59 4.32
CA MET A 70 -18.99 26.84 5.08
C MET A 70 -18.82 27.97 6.10
N PHE A 71 -17.64 28.09 6.73
CA PHE A 71 -17.36 29.12 7.74
C PHE A 71 -16.90 30.48 7.17
N HIS A 72 -16.49 30.56 5.90
CA HIS A 72 -16.05 31.81 5.25
C HIS A 72 -16.99 32.24 4.11
N ARG A 73 -18.24 31.79 4.15
CA ARG A 73 -19.29 32.28 3.26
C ARG A 73 -19.99 33.44 3.95
N ASP A 74 -19.40 34.62 3.82
CA ASP A 74 -20.12 35.90 3.95
C ASP A 74 -20.75 36.28 2.61
#